data_AF-A0A2N3E8H1-F1
#
_entry.id   AF-A0A2N3E8H1-F1
#
_cell.length_a   1.000
_cell.length_b   1.000
_cell.length_c   1.000
_cell.angle_alpha   90.00
_cell.angle_beta   90.00
_cell.angle_gamma   90.00
#
_symmetry.space_group_name_H-M   'P 1'
#
loop_
_entity.id
_entity.type
_entity.pdbx_description
1 polymer ?
#
loop_
_entity_poly.entity_id
_entity_poly.type
_entity_poly.pdbx_seq_one_letter_code
_entity_poly.pdbx_strand_id
1 'polypeptide(L)'
;MTISSFLRRFGRRRHKRSFYDSQEVMRRAVETTGPVDMCLCTDTELHSVLETDKSALRRQAAGREIARRAGRRHTPELASLH
;
A
#
# COMPACT_ATOMS: atom_id res chain seq x y z
N MET A 1 -2.13 -40.28 23.06
CA MET A 1 -1.57 -39.10 23.76
C MET A 1 -1.02 -38.13 22.71
N THR A 2 -1.90 -37.58 21.87
CA THR A 2 -2.46 -36.20 21.89
C THR A 2 -1.45 -35.12 21.45
N ILE A 3 -1.76 -34.53 20.28
CA ILE A 3 -1.07 -33.47 19.49
C ILE A 3 -0.94 -32.12 20.26
N SER A 4 -1.35 -32.10 21.53
CA SER A 4 -1.59 -30.90 22.33
C SER A 4 -0.32 -30.20 22.86
N SER A 5 0.86 -30.79 22.73
CA SER A 5 2.09 -30.26 23.33
C SER A 5 2.88 -29.29 22.44
N PHE A 6 2.65 -29.27 21.12
CA PHE A 6 3.40 -28.41 20.19
C PHE A 6 2.90 -26.96 20.14
N LEU A 7 1.61 -26.72 20.41
CA LEU A 7 1.01 -25.38 20.35
C LEU A 7 1.41 -24.48 21.51
N ARG A 8 1.91 -25.04 22.62
CA ARG A 8 2.28 -24.25 23.81
C ARG A 8 3.57 -23.44 23.66
N ARG A 9 4.40 -23.74 22.65
CA ARG A 9 5.68 -23.04 22.40
C ARG A 9 5.57 -21.88 21.40
N PHE A 10 4.46 -21.77 20.67
CA PHE A 10 4.14 -20.62 19.81
C PHE A 10 3.23 -19.59 20.47
N GLY A 11 3.07 -19.65 21.80
CA GLY A 11 2.53 -18.57 22.60
C GLY A 11 3.50 -17.39 22.63
N ARG A 12 3.71 -16.74 21.47
CA ARG A 12 4.36 -15.44 21.35
C ARG A 12 3.64 -14.53 22.33
N ARG A 13 4.30 -14.23 23.44
CA ARG A 13 3.93 -13.16 24.37
C ARG A 13 3.60 -11.95 23.49
N ARG A 14 2.32 -11.66 23.35
CA ARG A 14 1.81 -10.43 22.74
C ARG A 14 2.13 -9.34 23.75
N HIS A 15 3.43 -9.02 23.87
CA HIS A 15 3.89 -7.93 24.70
C HIS A 15 3.22 -6.70 24.12
N LYS A 16 2.33 -6.09 24.90
CA LYS A 16 1.73 -4.81 24.53
C LYS A 16 2.91 -3.84 24.42
N ARG A 17 3.44 -3.65 23.21
CA ARG A 17 4.48 -2.65 22.95
C ARG A 17 3.95 -1.33 23.48
N SER A 18 4.80 -0.63 24.21
CA SER A 18 4.43 0.65 24.78
C SER A 18 3.98 1.60 23.67
N PHE A 19 3.10 2.53 23.99
CA PHE A 19 2.59 3.51 23.02
C PHE A 19 3.74 4.25 22.30
N TYR A 20 4.84 4.54 23.01
CA TYR A 20 6.04 5.16 22.45
C TYR A 20 6.81 4.25 21.47
N ASP A 21 6.89 2.93 21.73
CA ASP A 21 7.47 1.98 20.76
C ASP A 21 6.65 1.93 19.47
N SER A 22 5.31 2.06 19.54
CA SER A 22 4.47 2.07 18.35
C SER A 22 4.64 3.34 17.53
N GLN A 23 4.88 4.49 18.18
CA GLN A 23 5.19 5.74 17.47
C GLN A 23 6.55 5.66 16.76
N GLU A 24 7.56 5.07 17.39
CA GLU A 24 8.87 4.93 16.75
C GLU A 24 8.80 4.02 15.52
N VAL A 25 8.02 2.93 15.57
CA VAL A 25 7.78 2.06 14.42
C VAL A 25 7.04 2.79 13.30
N MET A 26 6.02 3.58 13.62
CA MET A 26 5.32 4.40 12.62
C MET A 26 6.25 5.45 12.00
N ARG A 27 7.04 6.16 12.82
CA ARG A 27 8.02 7.15 12.36
C ARG A 27 9.03 6.51 11.40
N ARG A 28 9.62 5.37 11.78
CA ARG A 28 10.56 4.63 10.91
C ARG A 28 9.91 4.13 9.63
N ALA A 29 8.65 3.71 9.66
CA ALA A 29 7.93 3.26 8.46
C ALA A 29 7.66 4.41 7.49
N VAL A 30 7.32 5.60 8.01
CA VAL A 30 7.14 6.82 7.22
C VAL A 30 8.48 7.31 6.66
N GLU A 31 9.55 7.30 7.46
CA GLU A 31 10.89 7.71 7.00
C GLU A 31 11.47 6.79 5.93
N THR A 32 11.25 5.48 6.03
CA THR A 32 11.77 4.51 5.06
C THR A 32 10.98 4.47 3.76
N THR A 33 9.65 4.65 3.83
CA THR A 33 8.80 4.53 2.63
C THR A 33 8.55 5.89 1.96
N GLY A 34 8.58 6.98 2.74
CA GLY A 34 8.20 8.31 2.29
C GLY A 34 6.74 8.42 1.82
N PRO A 35 6.25 9.64 1.57
CA PRO A 35 5.04 9.82 0.77
C PRO A 35 5.33 9.37 -0.66
N VAL A 36 4.70 8.28 -1.10
CA VAL A 36 4.81 7.78 -2.47
C VAL A 36 3.76 8.50 -3.32
N ASP A 37 4.21 9.32 -4.27
CA ASP A 37 3.33 9.94 -5.25
C ASP A 37 2.98 8.92 -6.35
N MET A 38 1.72 8.47 -6.36
CA MET A 38 1.21 7.52 -7.35
C MET A 38 1.21 8.08 -8.78
N CYS A 39 1.28 9.41 -8.95
CA CYS A 39 1.34 10.04 -10.27
C CYS A 39 2.65 9.74 -11.00
N LEU A 40 3.73 9.46 -10.27
CA LEU A 40 5.05 9.16 -10.82
C LEU A 40 5.21 7.68 -11.18
N CYS A 41 4.34 6.81 -10.66
CA CYS A 41 4.36 5.39 -10.98
C CYS A 41 3.91 5.13 -12.41
N THR A 42 4.55 4.17 -13.07
CA THR A 42 4.12 3.64 -14.37
C THR A 42 2.82 2.85 -14.23
N ASP A 43 2.11 2.64 -15.34
CA ASP A 43 0.85 1.86 -15.32
C ASP A 43 1.10 0.43 -14.77
N THR A 44 2.21 -0.20 -15.13
CA THR A 44 2.58 -1.55 -14.65
C THR A 44 2.82 -1.56 -13.13
N GLU A 45 3.50 -0.55 -12.59
CA GLU A 45 3.70 -0.40 -11.15
C GLU A 45 2.38 -0.14 -10.41
N LEU A 46 1.49 0.67 -10.98
CA LEU A 46 0.16 0.92 -10.41
C LEU A 46 -0.68 -0.35 -10.36
N HIS A 47 -0.63 -1.18 -11.41
CA HIS A 47 -1.27 -2.49 -11.42
C HIS A 47 -0.66 -3.44 -10.38
N SER A 48 0.66 -3.46 -10.24
CA SER A 48 1.33 -4.24 -9.20
C SER A 48 0.89 -3.83 -7.79
N VAL A 49 0.73 -2.53 -7.53
CA VAL A 49 0.21 -2.01 -6.25
C VAL A 49 -1.22 -2.49 -6.00
N LEU A 50 -2.09 -2.53 -7.01
CA LEU A 50 -3.46 -3.01 -6.85
C LEU A 50 -3.54 -4.48 -6.42
N GLU A 51 -2.66 -5.32 -6.96
CA GLU A 51 -2.66 -6.77 -6.72
C GLU A 51 -1.92 -7.17 -5.44
N THR A 52 -0.79 -6.52 -5.15
CA THR A 52 0.16 -6.98 -4.12
C THR A 52 0.13 -6.17 -2.84
N ASP A 53 -0.31 -4.90 -2.88
CA ASP A 53 -0.20 -4.00 -1.74
C ASP A 53 -1.31 -4.26 -0.71
N LYS A 54 -0.91 -4.45 0.55
CA LYS A 54 -1.85 -4.69 1.66
C LYS A 54 -2.54 -3.41 2.11
N SER A 55 -1.99 -2.24 1.78
CA SER A 55 -2.56 -0.95 2.15
C SER A 55 -3.77 -0.60 1.29
N ALA A 56 -4.95 -0.55 1.91
CA ALA A 56 -6.19 -0.16 1.23
C ALA A 56 -6.12 1.27 0.65
N LEU A 57 -5.45 2.20 1.36
CA LEU A 57 -5.27 3.58 0.91
C LEU A 57 -4.39 3.66 -0.34
N ARG A 58 -3.29 2.89 -0.39
CA ARG A 58 -2.40 2.86 -1.56
C ARG A 58 -3.09 2.25 -2.77
N ARG A 59 -3.85 1.16 -2.57
CA ARG A 59 -4.67 0.56 -3.64
C ARG A 59 -5.73 1.52 -4.17
N GLN A 60 -6.42 2.25 -3.29
CA GLN A 60 -7.41 3.24 -3.71
C GLN A 60 -6.76 4.38 -4.51
N ALA A 61 -5.61 4.89 -4.06
CA ALA A 61 -4.87 5.93 -4.77
C ALA A 61 -4.39 5.46 -6.14
N ALA A 62 -3.84 4.24 -6.24
CA ALA A 62 -3.41 3.66 -7.51
C ALA A 62 -4.58 3.48 -8.49
N GLY A 63 -5.73 2.98 -8.02
CA GLY A 63 -6.93 2.82 -8.84
C GLY A 63 -7.48 4.15 -9.36
N ARG A 64 -7.47 5.21 -8.53
CA ARG A 64 -7.86 6.56 -8.95
C ARG A 64 -6.94 7.10 -10.04
N GLU A 65 -5.63 6.89 -9.93
CA GLU A 65 -4.67 7.34 -10.93
C GLU A 65 -4.85 6.59 -12.26
N ILE A 66 -5.04 5.28 -12.24
CA ILE A 66 -5.34 4.48 -13.44
C ILE A 66 -6.61 4.99 -14.13
N ALA A 67 -7.69 5.20 -13.36
CA ALA A 67 -8.94 5.72 -13.90
C ALA A 67 -8.77 7.13 -14.50
N ARG A 68 -7.98 8.00 -13.84
CA ARG A 68 -7.64 9.33 -14.34
C ARG A 68 -6.89 9.27 -15.67
N ARG A 69 -5.93 8.35 -15.82
CA ARG A 69 -5.18 8.13 -17.07
C ARG A 69 -6.06 7.54 -18.17
N ALA A 70 -6.97 6.64 -17.84
CA ALA A 70 -7.94 6.10 -18.79
C ALA A 70 -8.86 7.21 -19.34
N GLY A 71 -9.35 8.10 -18.48
CA GLY A 71 -10.15 9.25 -18.89
C GLY A 71 -9.40 10.21 -19.83
N ARG A 72 -8.11 10.49 -19.58
CA ARG A 72 -7.28 11.32 -20.46
C ARG A 72 -7.01 10.68 -21.82
N ARG A 73 -6.83 9.36 -21.86
CA ARG A 73 -6.66 8.60 -23.12
C ARG A 73 -7.93 8.55 -23.96
N HIS A 74 -9.10 8.62 -23.30
CA HIS A 74 -10.41 8.55 -23.95
C HIS A 74 -10.94 9.90 -24.44
N THR A 75 -10.23 11.00 -24.16
CA THR A 75 -10.41 12.30 -24.81
C THR A 75 -9.35 12.49 -25.91
N PRO A 76 -9.52 11.90 -27.11
CA PRO A 76 -8.73 12.33 -28.25
C PRO A 76 -9.30 13.66 -28.78
N GLU A 77 -8.42 14.53 -29.25
CA GLU A 77 -8.72 15.55 -30.27
C GLU A 77 -9.78 16.65 -29.99
N LEU A 78 -9.51 17.58 -29.08
CA LEU A 78 -10.11 18.93 -29.19
C LEU A 78 -9.10 20.09 -29.01
N ALA A 79 -7.80 19.80 -28.91
CA ALA A 79 -6.78 20.82 -28.63
C ALA A 79 -5.79 21.06 -29.79
N SER A 80 -5.98 20.46 -30.97
CA SER A 80 -5.07 20.59 -32.13
C SER A 80 -5.64 21.43 -33.28
N LEU A 81 -6.72 22.19 -33.06
CA LEU A 81 -7.28 23.14 -34.03
C LEU A 81 -7.32 24.54 -33.39
N HIS A 82 -6.17 25.19 -33.30
CA HIS A 82 -6.09 26.65 -33.37
C HIS A 82 -4.68 27.14 -33.71
#